data_AF-A0A0G4IJ58-F1
#
_entry.id   AF-A0A0G4IJ58-F1
#
_cell.length_a   1.000
_cell.length_b   1.000
_cell.length_c   1.000
_cell.angle_alpha   90.00
_cell.angle_beta   90.00
_cell.angle_gamma   90.00
#
_symmetry.space_group_name_H-M   'P 1'
#
loop_
_entity.id
_entity.type
_entity.pdbx_description
1 polymer ?
#
loop_
_entity_poly.entity_id
_entity_poly.type
_entity_poly.pdbx_seq_one_letter_code
_entity_poly.pdbx_strand_id
1 'polypeptide(L)'
;MATGGGLDTWTSWRFLAWLQAWPLNRSTLLDYFKQSCFYDPSCNNELISLQRTLDPSYIKTMTGVEYEVDNSSPMASKTPAYFLIRKQERHSETSVTVLALYYVVGTGPQWGTVYQMPTIYSVLACNFASTSFYVSEALLQLSSHLQYTPLTQYSFDWESTDKPTIPDRPTSTKYASAVDAYTEEEDARRANARR
;
A
#
# COMPACT_ATOMS: atom_id res chain seq x y z
N MET A 1 -13.71 -4.12 22.94
CA MET A 1 -12.41 -3.47 23.25
C MET A 1 -11.87 -2.93 21.95
N ALA A 2 -11.92 -1.61 21.78
CA ALA A 2 -11.55 -0.93 20.55
C ALA A 2 -10.04 -0.68 20.53
N THR A 3 -9.29 -1.43 19.73
CA THR A 3 -7.91 -1.11 19.36
C THR A 3 -7.95 -0.05 18.26
N GLY A 4 -8.17 1.21 18.65
CA GLY A 4 -7.99 2.37 17.80
C GLY A 4 -6.51 2.70 17.63
N GLY A 5 -5.80 1.89 16.83
CA GLY A 5 -4.53 2.29 16.25
C GLY A 5 -4.82 2.79 14.84
N GLY A 6 -4.67 4.10 14.62
CA GLY A 6 -4.95 4.75 13.33
C GLY A 6 -4.33 4.01 12.16
N LEU A 7 -5.17 3.68 11.18
CA LEU A 7 -4.77 3.14 9.88
C LEU A 7 -4.06 4.25 9.09
N ASP A 8 -2.80 4.54 9.42
CA ASP A 8 -1.96 5.48 8.65
C ASP A 8 -1.43 4.86 7.35
N THR A 9 -2.08 3.80 6.86
CA THR A 9 -1.75 3.08 5.62
C THR A 9 -1.93 3.94 4.37
N TRP A 10 -2.51 5.14 4.49
CA TRP A 10 -2.67 6.11 3.40
C TRP A 10 -1.46 7.06 3.27
N THR A 11 -0.55 7.05 4.23
CA THR A 11 0.63 7.93 4.23
C THR A 11 1.79 7.30 3.44
N SER A 12 2.46 8.13 2.65
CA SER A 12 3.66 7.75 1.92
C SER A 12 4.82 8.62 2.36
N TRP A 13 6.02 8.05 2.47
CA TRP A 13 7.21 8.81 2.85
C TRP A 13 8.29 8.68 1.78
N ARG A 14 9.00 9.78 1.51
CA ARG A 14 10.12 9.82 0.55
C ARG A 14 11.12 10.88 0.96
N PHE A 15 12.42 10.55 0.94
CA PHE A 15 13.48 11.51 1.22
C PHE A 15 14.47 11.64 0.06
N LEU A 16 14.29 12.69 -0.74
CA LEU A 16 15.04 12.90 -1.99
C LEU A 16 16.53 13.18 -1.76
N ALA A 17 16.90 13.92 -0.72
CA ALA A 17 18.29 14.31 -0.50
C ALA A 17 19.20 13.09 -0.22
N TRP A 18 18.70 12.10 0.52
CA TRP A 18 19.46 10.86 0.75
C TRP A 18 19.56 10.01 -0.51
N LEU A 19 18.47 9.89 -1.27
CA LEU A 19 18.44 9.12 -2.52
C LEU A 19 19.40 9.69 -3.58
N GLN A 20 19.67 10.99 -3.56
CA GLN A 20 20.68 11.61 -4.43
C GLN A 20 22.12 11.32 -3.98
N ALA A 21 22.35 11.17 -2.68
CA ALA A 21 23.67 10.93 -2.12
C ALA A 21 24.08 9.45 -2.14
N TRP A 22 23.12 8.54 -1.99
CA TRP A 22 23.39 7.11 -1.82
C TRP A 22 22.54 6.23 -2.75
N PRO A 23 23.11 5.16 -3.33
CA PRO A 23 22.35 4.22 -4.13
C PRO A 23 21.41 3.39 -3.25
N LEU A 24 20.18 3.18 -3.71
CA LEU A 24 19.17 2.36 -3.03
C LEU A 24 19.42 0.87 -3.33
N ASN A 25 20.08 0.19 -2.40
CA ASN A 25 20.42 -1.23 -2.47
C ASN A 25 19.89 -1.96 -1.23
N ARG A 26 19.84 -3.29 -1.24
CA ARG A 26 19.37 -4.09 -0.08
C ARG A 26 20.16 -3.81 1.21
N SER A 27 21.46 -3.52 1.08
CA SER A 27 22.33 -3.17 2.21
C SER A 27 22.07 -1.77 2.78
N THR A 28 21.77 -0.79 1.92
CA THR A 28 21.55 0.62 2.31
C THR A 28 20.07 0.93 2.56
N LEU A 29 19.16 0.03 2.17
CA LEU A 29 17.71 0.18 2.30
C LEU A 29 17.29 0.39 3.76
N LEU A 30 17.87 -0.36 4.68
CA LEU A 30 17.52 -0.25 6.10
C LEU A 30 17.92 1.12 6.64
N ASP A 31 19.09 1.64 6.25
CA ASP A 31 19.55 2.97 6.67
C ASP A 31 18.72 4.10 6.06
N TYR A 32 18.21 3.92 4.84
CA TYR A 32 17.21 4.82 4.28
C TYR A 32 15.90 4.78 5.07
N PHE A 33 15.42 3.58 5.39
CA PHE A 33 14.17 3.37 6.11
C PHE A 33 14.20 3.94 7.53
N LYS A 34 15.38 3.97 8.20
CA LYS A 34 15.58 4.60 9.51
C LYS A 34 15.18 6.09 9.55
N GLN A 35 15.25 6.79 8.42
CA GLN A 35 14.85 8.21 8.35
C GLN A 35 13.34 8.40 8.17
N SER A 36 12.59 7.33 7.94
CA SER A 36 11.15 7.39 7.78
C SER A 36 10.41 7.52 9.10
N CYS A 37 9.23 8.12 9.08
CA CYS A 37 8.32 8.16 10.23
C CYS A 37 7.77 6.78 10.63
N PHE A 38 7.99 5.75 9.80
CA PHE A 38 7.55 4.37 10.05
C PHE A 38 8.56 3.56 10.88
N TYR A 39 9.78 4.09 11.05
CA TYR A 39 10.82 3.45 11.83
C TYR A 39 10.66 3.78 13.32
N ASP A 40 10.72 2.74 14.14
CA ASP A 40 10.67 2.86 15.59
C ASP A 40 12.09 2.87 16.16
N PRO A 41 12.53 3.96 16.83
CA PRO A 41 13.87 4.04 17.41
C PRO A 41 14.07 3.10 18.61
N SER A 42 13.00 2.53 19.17
CA SER A 42 13.08 1.55 20.26
C SER A 42 13.37 0.11 19.80
N CYS A 43 13.50 -0.11 18.48
CA CYS A 43 13.72 -1.44 17.93
C CYS A 43 15.13 -1.99 18.20
N ASN A 44 15.25 -3.32 18.13
CA ASN A 44 16.51 -4.03 18.34
C ASN A 44 17.58 -3.65 17.29
N ASN A 45 17.16 -3.29 16.07
CA ASN A 45 18.07 -2.84 15.02
C ASN A 45 18.87 -1.59 15.43
N GLU A 46 18.23 -0.66 16.16
CA GLU A 46 18.89 0.55 16.63
C GLU A 46 19.87 0.24 17.76
N LEU A 47 19.48 -0.63 18.69
CA LEU A 47 20.35 -1.09 19.78
C LEU A 47 21.64 -1.73 19.24
N ILE A 48 21.53 -2.58 18.22
CA ILE A 48 22.69 -3.21 17.56
C ILE A 48 23.50 -2.17 16.78
N SER A 49 22.83 -1.25 16.09
CA SER A 49 23.51 -0.17 15.34
C SER A 49 24.34 0.75 16.25
N LEU A 50 23.85 1.01 17.47
CA LEU A 50 24.58 1.75 18.50
C LEU A 50 25.73 0.93 19.10
N GLN A 51 25.51 -0.37 19.32
CA GLN A 51 26.51 -1.31 19.81
C GLN A 51 27.36 -1.88 18.66
N ARG A 52 28.17 -1.02 18.02
CA ARG A 52 29.03 -1.35 16.85
C ARG A 52 29.95 -2.58 17.00
N THR A 53 30.10 -3.12 18.20
CA THR A 53 30.86 -4.33 18.50
C THR A 53 30.07 -5.63 18.29
N LEU A 54 28.75 -5.54 18.10
CA LEU A 54 27.86 -6.69 18.00
C LEU A 54 27.61 -7.04 16.53
N ASP A 55 27.76 -8.32 16.19
CA ASP A 55 27.45 -8.82 14.84
C ASP A 55 25.94 -8.71 14.59
N PRO A 56 25.48 -8.19 13.43
CA PRO A 56 24.07 -8.18 13.05
C PRO A 56 23.33 -9.52 13.21
N SER A 57 24.05 -10.64 13.16
CA SER A 57 23.53 -11.98 13.43
C SER A 57 22.91 -12.13 14.83
N TYR A 58 23.37 -11.34 15.80
CA TYR A 58 22.93 -11.38 17.20
C TYR A 58 21.46 -10.97 17.38
N ILE A 59 20.88 -10.29 16.38
CA ILE A 59 19.48 -9.86 16.42
C ILE A 59 18.52 -11.04 16.62
N LYS A 60 18.89 -12.23 16.13
CA LYS A 60 18.08 -13.45 16.25
C LYS A 60 17.94 -13.95 17.69
N THR A 61 18.87 -13.61 18.57
CA THR A 61 18.87 -14.02 19.98
C THR A 61 18.10 -13.02 20.85
N MET A 62 17.91 -11.78 20.38
CA MET A 62 17.18 -10.75 21.11
C MET A 62 15.66 -10.92 20.94
N THR A 63 14.90 -10.63 21.99
CA THR A 63 13.43 -10.58 21.92
C THR A 63 12.98 -9.14 21.74
N GLY A 64 11.94 -8.90 20.94
CA GLY A 64 11.37 -7.56 20.71
C GLY A 64 11.16 -7.24 19.24
N VAL A 65 10.92 -5.96 18.96
CA VAL A 65 10.64 -5.47 17.61
C VAL A 65 11.92 -5.35 16.81
N GLU A 66 11.92 -5.91 15.61
CA GLU A 66 13.00 -5.83 14.64
C GLU A 66 12.46 -5.53 13.24
N TYR A 67 13.33 -4.96 12.40
CA TYR A 67 13.03 -4.71 11.00
C TYR A 67 13.95 -5.57 10.12
N GLU A 68 13.37 -6.45 9.31
CA GLU A 68 14.12 -7.32 8.41
C GLU A 68 13.82 -6.96 6.96
N VAL A 69 14.87 -6.83 6.14
CA VAL A 69 14.74 -6.67 4.69
C VAL A 69 14.58 -8.05 4.07
N ASP A 70 13.49 -8.25 3.34
CA ASP A 70 13.22 -9.54 2.73
C ASP A 70 14.18 -9.81 1.57
N ASN A 71 15.08 -10.78 1.78
CA ASN A 71 16.05 -11.21 0.78
C ASN A 71 15.51 -12.30 -0.15
N SER A 72 14.36 -12.89 0.17
CA SER A 72 13.80 -14.06 -0.51
C SER A 72 13.12 -13.76 -1.85
N SER A 73 12.85 -12.48 -2.15
CA SER A 73 12.21 -12.11 -3.42
C SER A 73 13.11 -12.53 -4.61
N PRO A 74 12.59 -13.36 -5.53
CA PRO A 74 13.33 -13.98 -6.64
C PRO A 74 13.80 -12.97 -7.70
N MET A 75 13.48 -11.70 -7.54
CA MET A 75 13.96 -10.63 -8.41
C MET A 75 15.35 -10.15 -8.00
N ALA A 76 16.29 -11.10 -7.91
CA ALA A 76 17.72 -10.91 -7.73
C ALA A 76 18.41 -10.35 -9.00
N SER A 77 17.67 -9.64 -9.85
CA SER A 77 18.27 -8.81 -10.89
C SER A 77 18.86 -7.58 -10.21
N LYS A 78 19.90 -7.00 -10.83
CA LYS A 78 20.69 -5.86 -10.35
C LYS A 78 19.84 -4.62 -9.96
N THR A 79 18.58 -4.58 -10.40
CA THR A 79 17.59 -3.52 -10.11
C THR A 79 16.21 -4.13 -9.81
N PRO A 80 15.88 -4.46 -8.55
CA PRO A 80 14.53 -4.91 -8.20
C PRO A 80 13.54 -3.74 -8.28
N ALA A 81 12.34 -4.02 -8.79
CA ALA A 81 11.26 -3.04 -8.95
C ALA A 81 10.68 -2.57 -7.62
N TYR A 82 10.76 -3.41 -6.58
CA TYR A 82 10.37 -3.06 -5.21
C TYR A 82 11.24 -3.80 -4.19
N PHE A 83 11.32 -3.23 -3.00
CA PHE A 83 11.90 -3.86 -1.82
C PHE A 83 10.82 -4.05 -0.76
N LEU A 84 10.93 -5.11 0.03
CA LEU A 84 10.00 -5.41 1.12
C LEU A 84 10.75 -5.37 2.45
N ILE A 85 10.20 -4.65 3.41
CA ILE A 85 10.69 -4.56 4.79
C ILE A 85 9.60 -5.12 5.69
N ARG A 86 9.96 -6.07 6.56
CA ARG A 86 9.07 -6.67 7.53
C ARG A 86 9.36 -6.07 8.90
N LYS A 87 8.34 -5.51 9.54
CA LYS A 87 8.36 -5.23 10.98
C LYS A 87 7.86 -6.47 11.66
N GLN A 88 8.71 -7.09 12.46
CA GLN A 88 8.39 -8.33 13.14
C GLN A 88 8.75 -8.23 14.62
N GLU A 89 7.96 -8.91 15.44
CA GLU A 89 8.23 -9.06 16.86
C GLU A 89 8.71 -10.48 17.11
N ARG A 90 9.94 -10.56 17.63
CA ARG A 90 10.59 -11.82 17.95
C ARG A 90 10.29 -12.17 19.40
N HIS A 91 9.65 -13.31 19.62
CA HIS A 91 9.44 -13.87 20.96
C HIS A 91 10.50 -14.91 21.33
N SER A 92 11.10 -15.58 20.32
CA SER A 92 12.16 -16.57 20.46
C SER A 92 12.97 -16.66 19.15
N GLU A 93 14.11 -17.34 19.14
CA GLU A 93 14.93 -17.57 17.94
C GLU A 93 14.14 -18.18 16.77
N THR A 94 13.18 -19.05 17.09
CA THR A 94 12.33 -19.76 16.11
C THR A 94 10.92 -19.17 15.97
N SER A 95 10.50 -18.32 16.90
CA SER A 95 9.14 -17.78 16.95
C SER A 95 9.13 -16.28 16.70
N VAL A 96 8.57 -15.90 15.55
CA VAL A 96 8.50 -14.52 15.06
C VAL A 96 7.09 -14.23 14.57
N THR A 97 6.53 -13.10 14.99
CA THR A 97 5.23 -12.61 14.54
C THR A 97 5.42 -11.39 13.64
N VAL A 98 4.86 -11.40 12.44
CA VAL A 98 4.95 -10.25 11.52
C VAL A 98 3.87 -9.25 11.89
N LEU A 99 4.27 -8.04 12.29
CA LEU A 99 3.37 -6.96 12.68
C LEU A 99 2.93 -6.11 11.49
N ALA A 100 3.87 -5.74 10.62
CA ALA A 100 3.59 -4.91 9.47
C ALA A 100 4.58 -5.18 8.32
N LEU A 101 4.14 -4.85 7.11
CA LEU A 101 4.95 -4.93 5.90
C LEU A 101 5.02 -3.53 5.27
N TYR A 102 6.20 -3.16 4.81
CA TYR A 102 6.44 -1.91 4.08
C TYR A 102 7.04 -2.25 2.74
N TYR A 103 6.48 -1.68 1.68
CA TYR A 103 7.06 -1.79 0.34
C TYR A 103 7.71 -0.47 -0.05
N VAL A 104 8.92 -0.57 -0.59
CA VAL A 104 9.69 0.57 -1.10
C VAL A 104 9.80 0.41 -2.60
N VAL A 105 9.40 1.43 -3.35
CA VAL A 105 9.49 1.41 -4.81
C VAL A 105 10.95 1.52 -5.24
N GLY A 106 11.46 0.54 -5.99
CA GLY A 106 12.86 0.48 -6.42
C GLY A 106 13.13 1.19 -7.76
N THR A 107 12.15 1.18 -8.66
CA THR A 107 12.31 1.72 -10.02
C THR A 107 11.16 2.65 -10.42
N GLY A 108 11.40 3.56 -11.37
CA GLY A 108 10.38 4.44 -11.95
C GLY A 108 10.35 5.84 -11.32
N PRO A 109 9.35 6.67 -11.67
CA PRO A 109 9.29 8.09 -11.27
C PRO A 109 9.17 8.30 -9.74
N GLN A 110 8.58 7.32 -9.05
CA GLN A 110 8.38 7.34 -7.60
C GLN A 110 9.39 6.47 -6.84
N TRP A 111 10.56 6.20 -7.41
CA TRP A 111 11.61 5.43 -6.75
C TRP A 111 12.00 6.02 -5.39
N GLY A 112 12.24 5.12 -4.43
CA GLY A 112 12.51 5.42 -3.03
C GLY A 112 11.27 5.81 -2.21
N THR A 113 10.06 5.76 -2.75
CA THR A 113 8.85 6.02 -1.94
C THR A 113 8.53 4.79 -1.09
N VAL A 114 8.35 5.00 0.21
CA VAL A 114 8.00 3.99 1.20
C VAL A 114 6.50 4.05 1.46
N TYR A 115 5.86 2.89 1.42
CA TYR A 115 4.44 2.71 1.66
C TYR A 115 4.21 1.59 2.66
N GLN A 116 3.30 1.81 3.60
CA GLN A 116 2.82 0.75 4.48
C GLN A 116 1.79 -0.12 3.75
N MET A 117 1.97 -1.43 3.77
CA MET A 117 1.01 -2.35 3.16
C MET A 117 -0.25 -2.43 4.03
N PRO A 118 -1.44 -2.23 3.45
CA PRO A 118 -2.68 -2.44 4.17
C PRO A 118 -2.90 -3.94 4.42
N THR A 119 -3.58 -4.25 5.51
CA THR A 119 -4.02 -5.63 5.76
C THR A 119 -5.14 -6.00 4.80
N ILE A 120 -5.22 -7.28 4.39
CA ILE A 120 -6.33 -7.74 3.55
C ILE A 120 -7.69 -7.48 4.21
N TYR A 121 -7.75 -7.61 5.53
CA TYR A 121 -8.94 -7.29 6.32
C TYR A 121 -9.38 -5.84 6.11
N SER A 122 -8.46 -4.87 6.23
CA SER A 122 -8.78 -3.45 6.02
C SER A 122 -9.29 -3.16 4.62
N VAL A 123 -8.71 -3.79 3.60
CA VAL A 123 -9.14 -3.61 2.20
C VAL A 123 -10.55 -4.17 2.00
N LEU A 124 -10.81 -5.39 2.48
CA LEU A 124 -12.12 -6.03 2.36
C LEU A 124 -13.20 -5.29 3.15
N ALA A 125 -12.89 -4.85 4.39
CA ALA A 125 -13.80 -4.09 5.21
C ALA A 125 -14.17 -2.75 4.55
N CYS A 126 -13.19 -2.04 3.99
CA CYS A 126 -13.41 -0.79 3.25
C CYS A 126 -14.29 -1.00 2.01
N ASN A 127 -14.00 -2.05 1.22
CA ASN A 127 -14.79 -2.39 0.04
C ASN A 127 -16.23 -2.74 0.42
N PHE A 128 -16.42 -3.57 1.46
CA PHE A 128 -17.75 -3.95 1.94
C PHE A 128 -18.54 -2.74 2.44
N ALA A 129 -17.92 -1.89 3.25
CA ALA A 129 -18.53 -0.65 3.73
C ALA A 129 -18.96 0.26 2.56
N SER A 130 -18.09 0.42 1.55
CA SER A 130 -18.39 1.20 0.35
C SER A 130 -19.56 0.62 -0.43
N THR A 131 -19.59 -0.71 -0.64
CA THR A 131 -20.71 -1.35 -1.32
C THR A 131 -22.02 -1.21 -0.55
N SER A 132 -21.99 -1.35 0.77
CA SER A 132 -23.18 -1.18 1.62
C SER A 132 -23.70 0.25 1.55
N PHE A 133 -22.79 1.24 1.56
CA PHE A 133 -23.15 2.64 1.42
C PHE A 133 -23.87 2.89 0.09
N TYR A 134 -23.28 2.49 -1.04
CA TYR A 134 -23.90 2.68 -2.35
C TYR A 134 -25.21 1.91 -2.53
N VAL A 135 -25.34 0.70 -1.98
CA VAL A 135 -26.62 -0.03 -2.00
C VAL A 135 -27.68 0.70 -1.17
N SER A 136 -27.32 1.21 0.01
CA SER A 136 -28.25 1.97 0.84
C SER A 136 -28.70 3.26 0.15
N GLU A 137 -27.78 3.96 -0.49
CA GLU A 137 -28.07 5.19 -1.24
C GLU A 137 -28.96 4.90 -2.45
N ALA A 138 -28.66 3.86 -3.23
CA ALA A 138 -29.46 3.45 -4.37
C ALA A 138 -30.88 3.02 -3.95
N LEU A 139 -31.03 2.33 -2.82
CA LEU A 139 -32.34 1.95 -2.28
C LEU A 139 -33.13 3.17 -1.78
N LEU A 140 -32.47 4.14 -1.15
CA LEU A 140 -33.12 5.39 -0.75
C LEU A 140 -33.61 6.17 -1.97
N GLN A 141 -32.77 6.32 -2.99
CA GLN A 141 -33.17 6.94 -4.26
C GLN A 141 -34.34 6.18 -4.91
N LEU A 142 -34.25 4.85 -5.00
CA LEU A 142 -35.32 4.02 -5.55
C LEU A 142 -36.64 4.19 -4.77
N SER A 143 -36.56 4.23 -3.44
CA SER A 143 -37.74 4.41 -2.59
C SER A 143 -38.42 5.76 -2.81
N SER A 144 -37.67 6.82 -3.14
CA SER A 144 -38.25 8.12 -3.45
C SER A 144 -39.01 8.16 -4.79
N HIS A 145 -38.65 7.28 -5.74
CA HIS A 145 -39.31 7.17 -7.05
C HIS A 145 -40.46 6.15 -7.07
N LEU A 146 -40.65 5.40 -5.98
CA LEU A 146 -41.68 4.36 -5.87
C LEU A 146 -43.00 4.99 -5.41
N GLN A 147 -44.01 4.95 -6.26
CA GLN A 147 -45.37 5.30 -5.89
C GLN A 147 -46.22 4.03 -5.73
N TYR A 148 -47.04 4.02 -4.69
CA TYR A 148 -47.99 2.93 -4.45
C TYR A 148 -49.42 3.47 -4.48
N THR A 149 -50.22 2.92 -5.39
CA THR A 149 -51.65 3.19 -5.47
C THR A 149 -52.42 1.88 -5.39
N PRO A 150 -53.45 1.72 -4.52
CA PRO A 150 -54.12 0.44 -4.30
C PRO A 150 -54.74 -0.22 -5.53
N LEU A 151 -55.10 0.58 -6.56
CA LEU A 151 -55.73 0.13 -7.80
C LEU A 151 -54.71 -0.23 -8.89
N THR A 152 -53.63 0.53 -9.00
CA THR A 152 -52.58 0.39 -10.02
C THR A 152 -51.31 -0.30 -9.50
N GLN A 153 -51.32 -0.73 -8.22
CA GLN A 153 -50.20 -1.37 -7.53
C GLN A 153 -48.96 -0.46 -7.48
N TYR A 154 -47.77 -1.00 -7.74
CA TYR A 154 -46.52 -0.24 -7.75
C TYR A 154 -46.32 0.41 -9.12
N SER A 155 -46.12 1.73 -9.14
CA SER A 155 -45.67 2.48 -10.31
C SER A 155 -44.32 3.14 -10.03
N PHE A 156 -43.48 3.22 -11.07
CA PHE A 156 -42.22 3.96 -11.03
C PHE A 156 -42.37 5.23 -11.85
N ASP A 157 -42.25 6.38 -11.19
CA ASP A 157 -42.26 7.68 -11.86
C ASP A 157 -40.84 7.99 -12.33
N TRP A 158 -40.48 7.49 -13.51
CA TRP A 158 -39.20 7.77 -14.16
C TRP A 158 -39.18 9.13 -14.89
N GLU A 159 -40.33 9.82 -14.97
CA GLU A 159 -40.47 11.12 -15.61
C GLU A 159 -40.25 12.28 -14.63
N SER A 160 -38.98 12.61 -14.42
CA SER A 160 -38.59 14.02 -14.34
C SER A 160 -37.31 14.19 -15.13
N THR A 161 -37.45 14.85 -16.27
CA THR A 161 -36.38 15.34 -17.14
C THR A 161 -35.33 16.09 -16.33
N ASP A 162 -34.24 15.41 -16.01
CA ASP A 162 -32.90 15.97 -16.10
C ASP A 162 -31.99 14.79 -16.41
N LYS A 163 -31.37 14.82 -17.59
CA LYS A 163 -30.29 13.88 -17.90
C LYS A 163 -29.26 14.06 -16.77
N PRO A 164 -28.95 13.04 -15.96
CA PRO A 164 -27.86 13.18 -15.02
C PRO A 164 -26.61 13.43 -15.87
N THR A 165 -26.07 14.65 -15.80
CA THR A 165 -24.67 14.87 -16.11
C THR A 165 -23.93 13.94 -15.18
N ILE A 166 -23.54 12.78 -15.69
CA ILE A 166 -22.69 11.84 -14.98
C ILE A 166 -21.51 12.69 -14.51
N PRO A 167 -21.34 12.95 -13.20
CA PRO A 167 -20.09 13.52 -12.76
C PRO A 167 -19.06 12.49 -13.18
N ASP A 168 -18.15 12.88 -14.09
CA ASP A 168 -17.10 12.02 -14.58
C ASP A 168 -16.59 11.21 -13.40
N ARG A 169 -16.67 9.87 -13.52
CA ARG A 169 -16.09 8.94 -12.55
C ARG A 169 -14.77 9.57 -12.13
N PRO A 170 -14.51 9.83 -10.82
CA PRO A 170 -13.23 10.38 -10.42
C PRO A 170 -12.21 9.36 -10.87
N THR A 171 -11.63 9.64 -12.03
CA THR A 171 -10.58 8.83 -12.62
C THR A 171 -9.45 9.14 -11.66
N SER A 172 -9.21 8.22 -10.74
CA SER A 172 -8.02 8.24 -9.90
C SER A 172 -6.84 8.15 -10.86
N THR A 173 -6.46 9.30 -11.41
CA THR A 173 -5.44 9.52 -12.43
C THR A 173 -4.06 9.11 -11.91
N LYS A 174 -3.95 8.87 -10.59
CA LYS A 174 -2.74 8.37 -9.94
C LYS A 174 -2.37 6.94 -10.33
N TYR A 175 -3.32 6.07 -10.70
CA TYR A 175 -3.04 4.66 -10.99
C TYR A 175 -3.29 4.25 -12.45
N ALA A 176 -4.23 4.90 -13.15
CA ALA A 176 -4.50 4.60 -14.57
C ALA A 176 -3.31 4.99 -15.46
N SER A 177 -2.77 6.21 -15.27
CA SER A 177 -1.64 6.73 -16.06
C SER A 177 -0.37 5.87 -15.94
N ALA A 178 -0.16 5.19 -14.81
CA ALA A 178 1.00 4.33 -14.61
C ALA A 178 0.87 3.03 -15.40
N VAL A 179 -0.32 2.41 -15.41
CA VAL A 179 -0.57 1.16 -16.16
C VAL A 179 -0.48 1.42 -17.67
N ASP A 180 -1.05 2.53 -18.14
CA ASP A 180 -0.99 2.91 -19.55
C ASP A 180 0.46 3.18 -20.00
N ALA A 181 1.27 3.85 -19.16
CA ALA A 181 2.68 4.12 -19.45
C ALA A 181 3.55 2.84 -19.53
N TYR A 182 3.32 1.84 -18.67
CA TYR A 182 4.05 0.57 -18.76
C TYR A 182 3.68 -0.23 -20.02
N THR A 183 2.43 -0.13 -20.45
CA THR A 183 1.92 -0.87 -21.61
C THR A 183 2.50 -0.30 -22.91
N GLU A 184 2.54 1.03 -23.04
CA GLU A 184 3.16 1.72 -24.18
C GLU A 184 4.68 1.47 -24.27
N GLU A 185 5.38 1.45 -23.13
CA GLU A 185 6.83 1.23 -23.10
C GLU A 185 7.21 -0.23 -23.44
N GLU A 186 6.40 -1.22 -23.02
CA GLU A 186 6.58 -2.61 -23.44
C GLU A 186 6.30 -2.81 -24.93
N ASP A 187 5.24 -2.21 -25.47
CA ASP A 187 4.89 -2.34 -26.88
C ASP A 187 5.93 -1.70 -27.80
N ALA A 188 6.50 -0.56 -27.40
CA ALA A 188 7.62 0.07 -28.11
C ALA A 188 8.89 -0.80 -28.09
N ARG A 189 9.20 -1.46 -26.97
CA ARG A 189 10.32 -2.41 -26.88
C ARG A 189 10.08 -3.66 -27.75
N ARG A 190 8.85 -4.19 -27.77
CA ARG A 190 8.47 -5.33 -28.61
C ARG A 190 8.50 -5.00 -30.10
N ALA A 191 8.15 -3.77 -30.49
CA ALA A 191 8.23 -3.31 -31.86
C ALA A 191 9.69 -3.16 -32.34
N ASN A 192 10.58 -2.64 -31.49
CA ASN A 192 12.01 -2.51 -31.82
C ASN A 192 12.75 -3.86 -31.86
N ALA A 193 12.31 -4.86 -31.11
CA ALA A 193 12.90 -6.21 -31.16
C ALA A 193 12.51 -7.03 -32.42
N ARG A 194 11.56 -6.54 -33.23
CA ARG A 194 11.09 -7.17 -34.47
C ARG A 194 11.69 -6.55 -35.75
N ARG A 195 12.57 -5.56 -35.61
CA ARG A 195 13.39 -4.98 -36.70
C ARG A 195 14.82 -5.49 -36.62
#